data_AF-A0A966W9K5-F1
#
_entry.id   AF-A0A966W9K5-F1
#
_cell.length_a   1.000
_cell.length_b   1.000
_cell.length_c   1.000
_cell.angle_alpha   90.00
_cell.angle_beta   90.00
_cell.angle_gamma   90.00
#
_symmetry.space_group_name_H-M   'P 1'
#
loop_
_entity.id
_entity.type
_entity.pdbx_description
1 polymer ?
#
loop_
_entity_poly.entity_id
_entity_poly.type
_entity_poly.pdbx_seq_one_letter_code
_entity_poly.pdbx_strand_id
1 'polypeptide(L)'
;MSFLAGLNDAQRKAVDHHEGPLLVVAGAGSGKTRALTHRIAHLIGQHGADPVELLAVTFTNKAAREMKERLELLLAQKLAQSQFGQPWSTLAAVDQRQLRSRIYREVIKDLWIGTFHALFARLLRFDIDKYKDPEGLSWTRQFSIYDEADAQSLVKEIVTQDQGLDPKRFEPKKVRWAISNAKNQGWMPEQLEADAGGQRGKLMAETYRRYRRALAANNALDFDDLLLLPVQLLRQNEQVRGYWHRRFRHVLVDEYQDTNRTQYEL
;
A
#
# COMPACT_ATOMS: atom_id res chain seq x y z
N MET A 1 12.61 -22.50 20.07
CA MET A 1 11.13 -22.38 20.12
C MET A 1 10.58 -22.28 18.71
N SER A 2 9.44 -22.92 18.44
CA SER A 2 8.72 -22.80 17.17
C SER A 2 7.93 -21.49 17.12
N PHE A 3 7.85 -20.84 15.95
CA PHE A 3 6.95 -19.70 15.73
C PHE A 3 5.48 -20.09 15.81
N LEU A 4 5.15 -21.38 15.90
CA LEU A 4 3.80 -21.86 16.12
C LEU A 4 3.39 -21.86 17.60
N ALA A 5 4.32 -21.61 18.53
CA ALA A 5 4.05 -21.64 19.96
C ALA A 5 2.97 -20.61 20.36
N GLY A 6 2.02 -21.05 21.20
CA GLY A 6 0.93 -20.19 21.70
C GLY A 6 -0.16 -19.85 20.69
N LEU A 7 -0.16 -20.45 19.50
CA LEU A 7 -1.24 -20.37 18.50
C LEU A 7 -2.23 -21.52 18.69
N ASN A 8 -3.51 -21.27 18.40
CA ASN A 8 -4.53 -22.32 18.30
C ASN A 8 -4.42 -23.06 16.95
N ASP A 9 -5.17 -24.15 16.78
CA ASP A 9 -5.04 -25.01 15.59
C ASP A 9 -5.34 -24.29 14.27
N ALA A 10 -6.35 -23.42 14.25
CA ALA A 10 -6.70 -22.63 13.05
C ALA A 10 -5.58 -21.63 12.70
N GLN A 11 -5.04 -20.94 13.70
CA GLN A 11 -3.91 -20.02 13.52
C GLN A 11 -2.65 -20.77 13.08
N ARG A 12 -2.39 -21.97 13.61
CA ARG A 12 -1.25 -22.80 13.20
C ARG A 12 -1.35 -23.19 11.73
N LYS A 13 -2.51 -23.68 11.30
CA LYS A 13 -2.77 -23.99 9.88
C LYS A 13 -2.53 -22.77 8.99
N ALA A 14 -3.03 -21.61 9.42
CA ALA A 14 -2.82 -20.36 8.69
C ALA A 14 -1.35 -19.87 8.68
N VAL A 15 -0.55 -20.20 9.69
CA VAL A 15 0.87 -19.81 9.75
C VAL A 15 1.76 -20.80 8.98
N ASP A 16 1.42 -22.09 8.99
CA ASP A 16 2.21 -23.16 8.38
C ASP A 16 2.02 -23.28 6.86
N HIS A 17 0.88 -22.81 6.34
CA HIS A 17 0.63 -22.69 4.91
C HIS A 17 1.66 -21.76 4.26
N HIS A 18 2.49 -22.21 3.33
CA HIS A 18 3.57 -21.39 2.75
C HIS A 18 3.55 -21.29 1.21
N GLU A 19 2.70 -22.08 0.54
CA GLU A 19 2.59 -22.11 -0.92
C GLU A 19 1.15 -21.89 -1.38
N GLY A 20 0.98 -21.10 -2.45
CA GLY A 20 -0.33 -20.86 -3.06
C GLY A 20 -1.27 -19.95 -2.26
N PRO A 21 -2.45 -19.63 -2.83
CA PRO A 21 -3.40 -18.71 -2.22
C PRO A 21 -3.98 -19.23 -0.90
N LEU A 22 -4.17 -18.33 0.07
CA LEU A 22 -4.84 -18.61 1.33
C LEU A 22 -5.77 -17.46 1.71
N LEU A 23 -7.02 -17.78 2.02
CA LEU A 23 -7.98 -16.86 2.62
C LEU A 23 -8.22 -17.24 4.08
N VAL A 24 -7.97 -16.30 4.99
CA VAL A 24 -8.25 -16.46 6.42
C VAL A 24 -9.45 -15.60 6.79
N VAL A 25 -10.60 -16.24 7.00
CA VAL A 25 -11.81 -15.58 7.50
C VAL A 25 -11.83 -15.66 9.02
N ALA A 26 -11.82 -14.52 9.71
CA ALA A 26 -11.84 -14.53 11.16
C ALA A 26 -12.59 -13.31 11.73
N GLY A 27 -13.38 -13.56 12.79
CA GLY A 27 -14.13 -12.52 13.48
C GLY A 27 -13.25 -11.55 14.27
N ALA A 28 -13.87 -10.50 14.82
CA ALA A 28 -13.19 -9.58 15.73
C ALA A 28 -12.56 -10.32 16.93
N GLY A 29 -11.37 -9.91 17.35
CA GLY A 29 -10.67 -10.51 18.49
C GLY A 29 -10.05 -11.91 18.26
N SER A 30 -10.22 -12.50 17.08
CA SER A 30 -9.68 -13.85 16.72
C SER A 30 -8.16 -13.94 16.58
N GLY A 31 -7.45 -12.80 16.65
CA GLY A 31 -6.00 -12.74 16.52
C GLY A 31 -5.48 -12.75 15.07
N LYS A 32 -6.24 -12.22 14.10
CA LYS A 32 -5.81 -12.06 12.68
C LYS A 32 -4.40 -11.48 12.54
N THR A 33 -4.18 -10.31 13.12
CA THR A 33 -2.88 -9.63 13.07
C THR A 33 -1.77 -10.46 13.71
N ARG A 34 -2.08 -11.21 14.79
CA ARG A 34 -1.11 -12.13 15.41
C ARG A 34 -0.75 -13.26 14.44
N ALA A 35 -1.73 -13.89 13.80
CA ALA A 35 -1.47 -14.91 12.79
C ALA A 35 -0.60 -14.38 11.63
N LEU A 36 -0.88 -13.18 11.12
CA LEU A 36 -0.05 -12.55 10.07
C LEU A 36 1.41 -12.32 10.52
N THR A 37 1.63 -11.78 11.73
CA THR A 37 3.00 -11.56 12.23
C THR A 37 3.77 -12.86 12.45
N HIS A 38 3.10 -13.89 12.97
CA HIS A 38 3.69 -15.22 13.13
C HIS A 38 3.99 -15.86 11.78
N ARG A 39 3.12 -15.68 10.78
CA ARG A 39 3.31 -16.16 9.41
C ARG A 39 4.54 -15.55 8.76
N ILE A 40 4.73 -14.23 8.85
CA ILE A 40 5.93 -13.57 8.34
C ILE A 40 7.19 -14.13 9.01
N ALA A 41 7.17 -14.28 10.34
CA ALA A 41 8.30 -14.85 11.08
C ALA A 41 8.59 -16.31 10.67
N HIS A 42 7.55 -17.12 10.44
CA HIS A 42 7.64 -18.52 10.03
C HIS A 42 8.18 -18.66 8.61
N LEU A 43 7.70 -17.86 7.66
CA LEU A 43 8.23 -17.80 6.29
C LEU A 43 9.73 -17.52 6.28
N ILE A 44 10.18 -16.51 7.03
CA ILE A 44 11.59 -16.13 7.10
C ILE A 44 12.42 -17.22 7.80
N GLY A 45 12.03 -17.60 9.01
CA GLY A 45 12.90 -18.40 9.87
C GLY A 45 12.66 -19.92 9.85
N GLN A 46 11.73 -20.42 9.04
CA GLN A 46 11.57 -21.87 8.77
C GLN A 46 11.61 -22.18 7.28
N HIS A 47 10.97 -21.36 6.44
CA HIS A 47 10.93 -21.59 4.99
C HIS A 47 12.03 -20.84 4.23
N GLY A 48 12.87 -20.04 4.91
CA GLY A 48 14.00 -19.35 4.30
C GLY A 48 13.61 -18.25 3.30
N ALA A 49 12.40 -17.71 3.41
CA ALA A 49 11.97 -16.59 2.58
C ALA A 49 12.86 -15.37 2.84
N ASP A 50 13.41 -14.77 1.79
CA ASP A 50 14.21 -13.56 1.92
C ASP A 50 13.28 -12.38 2.26
N PRO A 51 13.56 -11.60 3.32
CA PRO A 51 12.79 -10.41 3.68
C PRO A 51 12.45 -9.47 2.51
N VAL A 52 13.31 -9.36 1.49
CA VAL A 52 13.07 -8.51 0.31
C VAL A 52 11.87 -8.96 -0.53
N GLU A 53 11.41 -10.20 -0.33
CA GLU A 53 10.38 -10.87 -1.11
C GLU A 53 9.00 -10.87 -0.45
N LEU A 54 8.90 -10.36 0.78
CA LEU A 54 7.64 -10.27 1.50
C LEU A 54 7.06 -8.85 1.42
N LEU A 55 5.80 -8.80 1.01
CA LEU A 55 4.93 -7.64 1.02
C LEU A 55 3.80 -7.87 2.00
N ALA A 56 3.64 -7.03 3.01
CA ALA A 56 2.49 -7.04 3.92
C ALA A 56 1.79 -5.68 3.91
N VAL A 57 0.54 -5.68 3.49
CA VAL A 57 -0.29 -4.49 3.33
C VAL A 57 -1.32 -4.41 4.45
N THR A 58 -1.57 -3.20 4.94
CA THR A 58 -2.63 -2.90 5.92
C THR A 58 -3.27 -1.55 5.61
N PHE A 59 -4.32 -1.16 6.33
CA PHE A 59 -5.06 0.08 6.07
C PHE A 59 -4.56 1.29 6.88
N THR A 60 -3.84 1.06 7.98
CA THR A 60 -3.37 2.16 8.84
C THR A 60 -1.87 2.10 9.11
N ASN A 61 -1.26 3.28 9.21
CA ASN A 61 0.15 3.39 9.61
C ASN A 61 0.39 2.81 11.01
N LYS A 62 -0.62 2.92 11.90
CA LYS A 62 -0.59 2.32 13.24
C LYS A 62 -0.49 0.79 13.15
N ALA A 63 -1.36 0.14 12.38
CA ALA A 63 -1.33 -1.31 12.20
C ALA A 63 -0.01 -1.78 11.58
N ALA A 64 0.54 -1.05 10.60
CA ALA A 64 1.84 -1.38 9.99
C ALA A 64 2.98 -1.32 11.02
N ARG A 65 2.98 -0.29 11.87
CA ARG A 65 3.96 -0.13 12.95
C ARG A 65 3.83 -1.25 13.98
N GLU A 66 2.62 -1.52 14.45
CA GLU A 66 2.36 -2.61 15.40
C GLU A 66 2.77 -3.98 14.84
N MET A 67 2.53 -4.22 13.54
CA MET A 67 2.96 -5.45 12.86
C MET A 67 4.49 -5.59 12.88
N LYS A 68 5.23 -4.51 12.57
CA LYS A 68 6.70 -4.50 12.64
C LYS A 68 7.22 -4.74 14.06
N GLU A 69 6.65 -4.05 15.05
CA GLU A 69 7.06 -4.19 16.46
C GLU A 69 6.83 -5.61 16.99
N ARG A 70 5.69 -6.23 16.65
CA ARG A 70 5.39 -7.62 17.01
C ARG A 70 6.33 -8.61 16.32
N LEU A 71 6.60 -8.41 15.03
CA LEU A 71 7.55 -9.24 14.29
C LEU A 71 8.96 -9.16 14.89
N GLU A 72 9.44 -7.94 15.17
CA GLU A 72 10.74 -7.73 15.82
C GLU A 72 10.82 -8.50 17.15
N LEU A 73 9.79 -8.41 17.99
CA LEU A 73 9.74 -9.12 19.27
C LEU A 73 9.75 -10.65 19.09
N LEU A 74 9.00 -11.20 18.13
CA LEU A 74 8.97 -12.64 17.86
C LEU A 74 10.34 -13.16 17.42
N LEU A 75 11.01 -12.43 16.53
CA LEU A 75 12.37 -12.76 16.08
C LEU A 75 13.36 -12.66 17.23
N ALA A 76 13.24 -11.62 18.05
CA ALA A 76 14.09 -11.39 19.22
C ALA A 76 13.96 -12.50 20.26
N GLN A 77 12.74 -12.99 20.53
CA GLN A 77 12.50 -14.13 21.41
C GLN A 77 13.16 -15.41 20.89
N LYS A 78 13.06 -15.68 19.58
CA LYS A 78 13.70 -16.86 18.97
C LYS A 78 15.23 -16.76 19.06
N LEU A 79 15.79 -15.61 18.71
CA LEU A 79 17.24 -15.38 18.75
C LEU A 79 17.79 -15.44 20.18
N ALA A 80 17.12 -14.80 21.14
CA ALA A 80 17.47 -14.85 22.56
C ALA A 80 17.57 -16.29 23.06
N GLN A 81 16.53 -17.10 22.79
CA GLN A 81 16.53 -18.50 23.19
C GLN A 81 17.65 -19.31 22.50
N SER A 82 17.92 -19.04 21.22
CA SER A 82 18.93 -19.80 20.46
C SER A 82 20.38 -19.44 20.80
N GLN A 83 20.66 -18.17 21.14
CA GLN A 83 22.02 -17.67 21.35
C GLN A 83 22.42 -17.65 22.83
N PHE A 84 21.47 -17.35 23.72
CA PHE A 84 21.73 -17.16 25.15
C PHE A 84 21.06 -18.24 26.01
N GLY A 85 20.20 -19.08 25.45
CA GLY A 85 19.43 -20.08 26.21
C GLY A 85 18.38 -19.48 27.15
N GLN A 86 18.15 -18.17 27.08
CA GLN A 86 17.35 -17.40 28.03
C GLN A 86 16.16 -16.71 27.34
N PRO A 87 15.05 -16.47 28.06
CA PRO A 87 13.97 -15.63 27.57
C PRO A 87 14.44 -14.20 27.26
N TRP A 88 13.94 -13.63 26.16
CA TRP A 88 14.22 -12.25 25.76
C TRP A 88 14.10 -11.23 26.90
N SER A 89 13.05 -11.35 27.73
CA SER A 89 12.78 -10.43 28.84
C SER A 89 13.82 -10.47 29.96
N THR A 90 14.63 -11.51 30.02
CA THR A 90 15.67 -11.70 31.05
C THR A 90 17.06 -11.27 30.60
N LEU A 91 17.24 -10.98 29.30
CA LEU A 91 18.52 -10.52 28.76
C LEU A 91 18.87 -9.12 29.28
N ALA A 92 20.16 -8.85 29.42
CA ALA A 92 20.64 -7.50 29.74
C ALA A 92 20.23 -6.50 28.65
N ALA A 93 20.02 -5.24 29.04
CA ALA A 93 19.57 -4.19 28.11
C ALA A 93 20.52 -3.99 26.91
N VAL A 94 21.82 -4.28 27.11
CA VAL A 94 22.84 -4.23 26.04
C VAL A 94 22.59 -5.31 25.00
N ASP A 95 22.39 -6.57 25.42
CA ASP A 95 22.14 -7.70 24.52
C ASP A 95 20.80 -7.53 23.79
N GLN A 96 19.78 -7.04 24.48
CA GLN A 96 18.50 -6.70 23.85
C GLN A 96 18.69 -5.67 22.73
N ARG A 97 19.45 -4.59 22.98
CA ARG A 97 19.70 -3.55 21.98
C ARG A 97 20.49 -4.09 20.78
N GLN A 98 21.48 -4.95 21.02
CA GLN A 98 22.27 -5.58 19.95
C GLN A 98 21.40 -6.49 19.07
N LEU A 99 20.58 -7.34 19.68
CA LEU A 99 19.66 -8.22 18.94
C LEU A 99 18.63 -7.42 18.13
N ARG A 100 18.02 -6.38 18.71
CA ARG A 100 17.10 -5.50 17.95
C ARG A 100 17.78 -4.84 16.76
N SER A 101 18.98 -4.29 16.95
CA SER A 101 19.75 -3.67 15.87
C SER A 101 20.08 -4.67 14.76
N ARG A 102 20.38 -5.93 15.13
CA ARG A 102 20.60 -7.00 14.17
C ARG A 102 19.33 -7.36 13.39
N ILE A 103 18.23 -7.62 14.09
CA ILE A 103 16.93 -7.95 13.48
C ILE A 103 16.47 -6.83 12.53
N TYR A 104 16.66 -5.58 12.93
CA TYR A 104 16.31 -4.47 12.07
C TYR A 104 17.11 -4.49 10.76
N ARG A 105 18.44 -4.66 10.85
CA ARG A 105 19.34 -4.66 9.68
C ARG A 105 19.17 -5.86 8.77
N GLU A 106 18.95 -7.05 9.35
CA GLU A 106 18.88 -8.32 8.60
C GLU A 106 17.46 -8.63 8.11
N VAL A 107 16.42 -8.05 8.72
CA VAL A 107 15.02 -8.42 8.43
C VAL A 107 14.13 -7.20 8.22
N ILE A 108 13.92 -6.38 9.25
CA ILE A 108 12.84 -5.38 9.24
C ILE A 108 13.04 -4.29 8.18
N LYS A 109 14.29 -3.89 7.93
CA LYS A 109 14.64 -2.85 6.97
C LYS A 109 14.20 -3.19 5.54
N ASP A 110 14.34 -4.45 5.16
CA ASP A 110 14.12 -4.90 3.78
C ASP A 110 12.67 -5.34 3.50
N LEU A 111 11.91 -5.64 4.56
CA LEU A 111 10.50 -5.96 4.49
C LEU A 111 9.65 -4.79 3.96
N TRP A 112 8.69 -5.13 3.09
CA TRP A 112 7.69 -4.18 2.60
C TRP A 112 6.42 -4.28 3.45
N ILE A 113 6.45 -3.66 4.62
CA ILE A 113 5.28 -3.57 5.52
C ILE A 113 4.81 -2.12 5.62
N GLY A 114 3.55 -1.86 5.24
CA GLY A 114 2.99 -0.52 5.19
C GLY A 114 1.54 -0.48 4.72
N THR A 115 1.02 0.73 4.55
CA THR A 115 -0.29 0.93 3.90
C THR A 115 -0.18 0.83 2.39
N PHE A 116 -1.30 0.58 1.70
CA PHE A 116 -1.36 0.64 0.22
C PHE A 116 -0.66 1.91 -0.30
N HIS A 117 -1.05 3.08 0.20
CA HIS A 117 -0.47 4.38 -0.19
C HIS A 117 1.04 4.48 0.07
N ALA A 118 1.52 4.08 1.26
CA ALA A 118 2.94 4.20 1.59
C ALA A 118 3.79 3.24 0.73
N LEU A 119 3.32 2.02 0.52
CA LEU A 119 4.02 1.01 -0.27
C LEU A 119 4.01 1.37 -1.76
N PHE A 120 2.95 1.97 -2.28
CA PHE A 120 2.89 2.34 -3.68
C PHE A 120 3.50 3.68 -4.00
N ALA A 121 3.48 4.63 -3.07
CA ALA A 121 4.38 5.77 -3.15
C ALA A 121 5.82 5.24 -3.29
N ARG A 122 6.25 4.28 -2.45
CA ARG A 122 7.58 3.65 -2.55
C ARG A 122 7.80 2.97 -3.91
N LEU A 123 6.84 2.23 -4.44
CA LEU A 123 6.91 1.62 -5.78
C LEU A 123 7.09 2.68 -6.89
N LEU A 124 6.27 3.73 -6.87
CA LEU A 124 6.35 4.84 -7.82
C LEU A 124 7.69 5.59 -7.73
N ARG A 125 8.29 5.71 -6.53
CA ARG A 125 9.66 6.25 -6.39
C ARG A 125 10.71 5.45 -7.16
N PHE A 126 10.46 4.16 -7.45
CA PHE A 126 11.37 3.35 -8.27
C PHE A 126 11.08 3.45 -9.76
N ASP A 127 9.80 3.50 -10.16
CA ASP A 127 9.41 3.17 -11.53
C ASP A 127 8.41 4.14 -12.19
N ILE A 128 8.02 5.25 -11.54
CA ILE A 128 7.02 6.17 -12.13
C ILE A 128 7.46 6.76 -13.48
N ASP A 129 8.77 6.92 -13.69
CA ASP A 129 9.37 7.38 -14.95
C ASP A 129 9.16 6.39 -16.11
N LYS A 130 8.71 5.17 -15.83
CA LYS A 130 8.40 4.13 -16.82
C LYS A 130 6.92 4.07 -17.19
N TYR A 131 6.07 4.87 -16.54
CA TYR A 131 4.66 5.00 -16.88
C TYR A 131 4.50 5.94 -18.09
N LYS A 132 3.71 5.52 -19.08
CA LYS A 132 3.39 6.34 -20.26
C LYS A 132 1.95 6.77 -20.18
N ASP A 133 1.72 8.00 -19.75
CA ASP A 133 0.37 8.52 -19.63
C ASP A 133 -0.31 8.69 -21.01
N PRO A 134 -1.60 8.33 -21.17
CA PRO A 134 -2.33 8.49 -22.43
C PRO A 134 -2.35 9.93 -22.98
N GLU A 135 -2.25 10.94 -22.11
CA GLU A 135 -2.23 12.36 -22.49
C GLU A 135 -0.80 12.93 -22.55
N GLY A 136 0.23 12.08 -22.47
CA GLY A 136 1.63 12.51 -22.52
C GLY A 136 2.13 13.19 -21.24
N LEU A 137 1.40 13.06 -20.14
CA LEU A 137 1.84 13.52 -18.82
C LEU A 137 3.00 12.67 -18.31
N SER A 138 3.90 13.31 -17.57
CA SER A 138 5.09 12.65 -17.02
C SER A 138 5.40 13.15 -15.63
N TRP A 139 5.96 12.26 -14.80
CA TRP A 139 6.42 12.57 -13.45
C TRP A 139 7.85 12.08 -13.28
N THR A 140 8.59 12.76 -12.41
CA THR A 140 9.88 12.28 -11.94
C THR A 140 9.70 11.49 -10.65
N ARG A 141 10.72 10.72 -10.26
CA ARG A 141 10.74 9.97 -9.01
C ARG A 141 10.71 10.87 -7.78
N GLN A 142 10.90 12.19 -7.91
CA GLN A 142 10.91 13.17 -6.82
C GLN A 142 9.58 13.92 -6.68
N PHE A 143 8.46 13.30 -7.08
CA PHE A 143 7.14 13.92 -6.95
C PHE A 143 6.77 14.37 -5.52
N SER A 144 5.97 15.42 -5.39
CA SER A 144 5.31 15.80 -4.12
C SER A 144 3.96 15.08 -3.98
N ILE A 145 3.47 14.95 -2.75
CA ILE A 145 2.15 14.37 -2.48
C ILE A 145 1.26 15.48 -1.94
N TYR A 146 0.21 15.80 -2.69
CA TYR A 146 -0.80 16.79 -2.28
C TYR A 146 -1.72 16.18 -1.24
N ASP A 147 -1.99 16.93 -0.19
CA ASP A 147 -3.01 16.54 0.79
C ASP A 147 -4.43 16.89 0.30
N GLU A 148 -5.43 16.61 1.13
CA GLU A 148 -6.83 16.85 0.76
C GLU A 148 -7.15 18.35 0.61
N ALA A 149 -6.47 19.22 1.37
CA ALA A 149 -6.68 20.66 1.27
C ALA A 149 -6.05 21.23 -0.01
N ASP A 150 -4.85 20.77 -0.37
CA ASP A 150 -4.18 21.11 -1.62
C ASP A 150 -5.01 20.67 -2.84
N ALA A 151 -5.43 19.39 -2.85
CA ALA A 151 -6.26 18.82 -3.91
C ALA A 151 -7.60 19.56 -4.04
N GLN A 152 -8.26 19.86 -2.92
CA GLN A 152 -9.54 20.58 -2.92
C GLN A 152 -9.39 22.02 -3.41
N SER A 153 -8.29 22.68 -3.07
CA SER A 153 -7.99 24.05 -3.52
C SER A 153 -7.74 24.07 -5.02
N LEU A 154 -6.95 23.13 -5.53
CA LEU A 154 -6.66 23.02 -6.96
C LEU A 154 -7.92 22.73 -7.78
N VAL A 155 -8.78 21.80 -7.34
CA VAL A 155 -10.06 21.55 -8.03
C VAL A 155 -10.96 22.79 -8.01
N LYS A 156 -10.99 23.54 -6.91
CA LYS A 156 -11.77 24.79 -6.82
C LYS A 156 -11.27 25.84 -7.81
N GLU A 157 -9.96 26.00 -7.94
CA GLU A 157 -9.34 26.90 -8.92
C GLU A 157 -9.73 26.50 -10.35
N ILE A 158 -9.58 25.23 -10.71
CA ILE A 158 -9.93 24.73 -12.06
C ILE A 158 -11.41 24.94 -12.39
N VAL A 159 -12.30 24.64 -11.43
CA VAL A 159 -13.74 24.77 -11.64
C VAL A 159 -14.14 26.23 -11.84
N THR A 160 -13.63 27.14 -11.00
CA THR A 160 -14.09 28.54 -10.95
C THR A 160 -13.33 29.49 -11.86
N GLN A 161 -12.01 29.31 -12.01
CA GLN A 161 -11.14 30.20 -12.77
C GLN A 161 -10.86 29.65 -14.16
N ASP A 162 -10.38 28.41 -14.28
CA ASP A 162 -9.97 27.86 -15.58
C ASP A 162 -11.15 27.56 -16.52
N GLN A 163 -12.25 27.07 -15.98
CA GLN A 163 -13.44 26.72 -16.76
C GLN A 163 -14.60 27.70 -16.60
N GLY A 164 -14.53 28.61 -15.62
CA GLY A 164 -15.61 29.57 -15.35
C GLY A 164 -16.97 28.90 -15.05
N LEU A 165 -16.98 27.70 -14.46
CA LEU A 165 -18.21 26.99 -14.16
C LEU A 165 -18.92 27.61 -12.95
N ASP A 166 -20.25 27.64 -12.99
CA ASP A 166 -21.07 28.08 -11.87
C ASP A 166 -20.86 27.15 -10.66
N PRO A 167 -20.30 27.64 -9.54
CA PRO A 167 -20.02 26.83 -8.36
C PRO A 167 -21.28 26.33 -7.65
N LYS A 168 -22.46 26.90 -7.94
CA LYS A 168 -23.73 26.34 -7.44
C LYS A 168 -24.13 25.07 -8.19
N ARG A 169 -23.79 24.97 -9.48
CA ARG A 169 -24.08 23.80 -10.33
C ARG A 169 -22.96 22.76 -10.30
N PHE A 170 -21.72 23.24 -10.19
CA PHE A 170 -20.49 22.45 -10.11
C PHE A 170 -19.76 22.77 -8.82
N GLU A 171 -20.30 22.29 -7.71
CA GLU A 171 -19.70 22.49 -6.40
C GLU A 171 -18.31 21.81 -6.34
N PRO A 172 -17.20 22.55 -6.09
CA PRO A 172 -15.85 21.99 -6.15
C PRO A 172 -15.62 20.76 -5.29
N LYS A 173 -16.27 20.69 -4.12
CA LYS A 173 -16.19 19.51 -3.23
C LYS A 173 -16.81 18.27 -3.86
N LYS A 174 -17.97 18.41 -4.51
CA LYS A 174 -18.63 17.30 -5.21
C LYS A 174 -17.86 16.87 -6.45
N VAL A 175 -17.27 17.83 -7.16
CA VAL A 175 -16.41 17.52 -8.31
C VAL A 175 -15.15 16.77 -7.86
N ARG A 176 -14.47 17.23 -6.80
CA ARG A 176 -13.33 16.54 -6.18
C ARG A 176 -13.69 15.13 -5.74
N TRP A 177 -14.83 14.97 -5.06
CA TRP A 177 -15.34 13.66 -4.66
C TRP A 177 -15.59 12.73 -5.85
N ALA A 178 -16.20 13.22 -6.93
CA ALA A 178 -16.43 12.42 -8.14
C ALA A 178 -15.12 11.97 -8.79
N ILE A 179 -14.10 12.84 -8.83
CA ILE A 179 -12.75 12.48 -9.30
C ILE A 179 -12.11 11.43 -8.39
N SER A 180 -12.19 11.59 -7.06
CA SER A 180 -11.68 10.61 -6.10
C SER A 180 -12.36 9.25 -6.29
N ASN A 181 -13.69 9.23 -6.43
CA ASN A 181 -14.45 8.01 -6.65
C ASN A 181 -14.06 7.33 -7.97
N ALA A 182 -13.86 8.10 -9.05
CA ALA A 182 -13.37 7.58 -10.32
C ALA A 182 -11.98 6.91 -10.18
N LYS A 183 -11.02 7.59 -9.53
CA LYS A 183 -9.68 7.03 -9.27
C LYS A 183 -9.73 5.73 -8.45
N ASN A 184 -10.62 5.66 -7.46
CA ASN A 184 -10.83 4.47 -6.63
C ASN A 184 -11.52 3.30 -7.36
N GLN A 185 -12.10 3.56 -8.54
CA GLN A 185 -12.59 2.54 -9.48
C GLN A 185 -11.59 2.20 -10.60
N GLY A 186 -10.41 2.84 -10.60
CA GLY A 186 -9.40 2.65 -11.65
C GLY A 186 -9.69 3.46 -12.92
N TRP A 187 -10.60 4.42 -12.87
CA TRP A 187 -11.10 5.15 -14.04
C TRP A 187 -10.23 6.35 -14.39
N MET A 188 -10.01 6.53 -15.69
CA MET A 188 -9.44 7.73 -16.30
C MET A 188 -10.58 8.68 -16.71
N PRO A 189 -10.29 9.91 -17.17
CA PRO A 189 -11.31 10.89 -17.53
C PRO A 189 -12.36 10.36 -18.52
N GLU A 190 -11.97 9.51 -19.46
CA GLU A 190 -12.84 8.94 -20.49
C GLU A 190 -13.93 8.04 -19.89
N GLN A 191 -13.60 7.21 -18.90
CA GLN A 191 -14.58 6.36 -18.21
C GLN A 191 -15.51 7.20 -17.34
N LEU A 192 -15.01 8.25 -16.68
CA LEU A 192 -15.86 9.18 -15.92
C LEU A 192 -16.85 9.91 -16.84
N GLU A 193 -16.42 10.30 -18.04
CA GLU A 193 -17.29 10.92 -19.05
C GLU A 193 -18.42 9.98 -19.46
N ALA A 194 -18.08 8.73 -19.76
CA ALA A 194 -19.01 7.70 -20.20
C ALA A 194 -20.05 7.34 -19.14
N ASP A 195 -19.63 7.24 -17.87
CA ASP A 195 -20.51 6.94 -16.73
C ASP A 195 -21.46 8.08 -16.40
N ALA A 196 -20.94 9.31 -16.29
CA ALA A 196 -21.75 10.46 -15.91
C ALA A 196 -22.72 10.92 -17.03
N GLY A 197 -22.33 10.72 -18.29
CA GLY A 197 -23.15 11.02 -19.46
C GLY A 197 -23.46 12.50 -19.69
N GLY A 198 -23.91 12.80 -20.91
CA GLY A 198 -24.37 14.14 -21.31
C GLY A 198 -23.34 15.26 -21.16
N GLN A 199 -23.82 16.51 -21.15
CA GLN A 199 -22.95 17.69 -21.05
C GLN A 199 -22.26 17.80 -19.68
N ARG A 200 -22.93 17.33 -18.62
CA ARG A 200 -22.36 17.35 -17.26
C ARG A 200 -21.16 16.41 -17.15
N GLY A 201 -21.25 15.20 -17.69
CA GLY A 201 -20.14 14.24 -17.72
C GLY A 201 -18.93 14.78 -18.47
N LYS A 202 -19.14 15.41 -19.63
CA LYS A 202 -18.07 16.06 -20.41
C LYS A 202 -17.30 17.11 -19.60
N LEU A 203 -18.01 17.97 -18.87
CA LEU A 203 -17.40 19.00 -18.03
C LEU A 203 -16.68 18.40 -16.81
N MET A 204 -17.21 17.33 -16.21
CA MET A 204 -16.54 16.62 -15.12
C MET A 204 -15.24 15.94 -15.57
N ALA A 205 -15.28 15.26 -16.72
CA ALA A 205 -14.10 14.66 -17.33
C ALA A 205 -13.05 15.69 -17.72
N GLU A 206 -13.47 16.83 -18.29
CA GLU A 206 -12.55 17.93 -18.60
C GLU A 206 -11.92 18.53 -17.34
N THR A 207 -12.68 18.66 -16.26
CA THR A 207 -12.12 19.05 -14.95
C THR A 207 -11.09 18.05 -14.47
N TYR A 208 -11.35 16.75 -14.62
CA TYR A 208 -10.40 15.72 -14.25
C TYR A 208 -9.12 15.77 -15.11
N ARG A 209 -9.21 15.96 -16.43
CA ARG A 209 -8.03 16.13 -17.31
C ARG A 209 -7.18 17.32 -16.87
N ARG A 210 -7.81 18.48 -16.64
CA ARG A 210 -7.11 19.69 -16.18
C ARG A 210 -6.44 19.49 -14.83
N TYR A 211 -7.13 18.82 -13.90
CA TYR A 211 -6.58 18.48 -12.59
C TYR A 211 -5.34 17.60 -12.70
N ARG A 212 -5.37 16.55 -13.53
CA ARG A 212 -4.21 15.69 -13.79
C ARG A 212 -3.06 16.46 -14.42
N ARG A 213 -3.33 17.34 -15.40
CA ARG A 213 -2.32 18.21 -16.02
C ARG A 213 -1.67 19.14 -15.01
N ALA A 214 -2.45 19.77 -14.14
CA ALA A 214 -1.95 20.67 -13.11
C ALA A 214 -1.08 19.93 -12.08
N LEU A 215 -1.50 18.73 -11.65
CA LEU A 215 -0.68 17.87 -10.79
C LEU A 215 0.65 17.51 -11.48
N ALA A 216 0.61 17.02 -12.72
CA ALA A 216 1.81 16.66 -13.47
C ALA A 216 2.77 17.83 -13.69
N ALA A 217 2.24 19.03 -14.00
CA ALA A 217 3.05 20.24 -14.18
C ALA A 217 3.83 20.63 -12.91
N ASN A 218 3.31 20.32 -11.73
CA ASN A 218 3.96 20.54 -10.44
C ASN A 218 4.77 19.32 -9.97
N ASN A 219 4.93 18.30 -10.82
CA ASN A 219 5.48 17.01 -10.45
C ASN A 219 4.82 16.48 -9.15
N ALA A 220 3.51 16.57 -9.07
CA ALA A 220 2.73 16.22 -7.88
C ALA A 220 1.78 15.05 -8.18
N LEU A 221 1.45 14.31 -7.13
CA LEU A 221 0.40 13.29 -7.09
C LEU A 221 -0.53 13.58 -5.93
N ASP A 222 -1.81 13.27 -6.05
CA ASP A 222 -2.68 13.22 -4.87
C ASP A 222 -2.71 11.82 -4.25
N PHE A 223 -3.44 11.66 -3.14
CA PHE A 223 -3.52 10.39 -2.43
C PHE A 223 -4.13 9.27 -3.28
N ASP A 224 -5.15 9.59 -4.10
CA ASP A 224 -5.82 8.62 -4.96
C ASP A 224 -4.92 8.17 -6.13
N ASP A 225 -4.02 9.04 -6.62
CA ASP A 225 -3.01 8.70 -7.65
C ASP A 225 -2.01 7.66 -7.15
N LEU A 226 -1.73 7.61 -5.84
CA LEU A 226 -0.88 6.58 -5.25
C LEU A 226 -1.51 5.18 -5.33
N LEU A 227 -2.80 5.07 -5.67
CA LEU A 227 -3.46 3.80 -5.96
C LEU A 227 -3.64 3.59 -7.46
N LEU A 228 -4.10 4.63 -8.18
CA LEU A 228 -4.41 4.53 -9.61
C LEU A 228 -3.16 4.31 -10.45
N LEU A 229 -2.12 5.14 -10.30
CA LEU A 229 -0.95 5.09 -11.18
C LEU A 229 -0.13 3.79 -11.09
N PRO A 230 0.07 3.15 -9.92
CA PRO A 230 0.69 1.83 -9.85
C PRO A 230 -0.07 0.78 -10.66
N VAL A 231 -1.40 0.77 -10.58
CA VAL A 231 -2.24 -0.15 -11.37
C VAL A 231 -2.06 0.11 -12.86
N GLN A 232 -2.12 1.37 -13.29
CA GLN A 232 -1.91 1.74 -14.69
C GLN A 232 -0.51 1.35 -15.18
N LEU A 233 0.53 1.65 -14.39
CA LEU A 233 1.92 1.29 -14.69
C LEU A 233 2.10 -0.22 -14.84
N LEU A 234 1.62 -1.02 -13.88
CA LEU A 234 1.79 -2.47 -13.90
C LEU A 234 0.96 -3.15 -15.00
N ARG A 235 -0.20 -2.59 -15.36
CA ARG A 235 -0.99 -3.04 -16.52
C ARG A 235 -0.26 -2.77 -17.82
N GLN A 236 0.21 -1.54 -18.00
CA GLN A 236 0.83 -1.08 -19.24
C GLN A 236 2.24 -1.63 -19.45
N ASN A 237 3.02 -1.82 -18.39
CA ASN A 237 4.45 -2.16 -18.48
C ASN A 237 4.73 -3.56 -17.90
N GLU A 238 4.75 -4.56 -18.79
CA GLU A 238 4.96 -5.95 -18.41
C GLU A 238 6.33 -6.22 -17.79
N GLN A 239 7.35 -5.46 -18.17
CA GLN A 239 8.70 -5.61 -17.61
C GLN A 239 8.73 -5.18 -16.14
N VAL A 240 8.09 -4.05 -15.82
CA VAL A 240 7.95 -3.57 -14.44
C VAL A 240 7.09 -4.54 -13.63
N ARG A 241 5.94 -4.97 -14.18
CA ARG A 241 5.09 -6.00 -13.55
C ARG A 241 5.84 -7.28 -13.27
N GLY A 242 6.58 -7.81 -14.24
CA GLY A 242 7.36 -9.03 -14.10
C GLY A 242 8.48 -8.90 -13.07
N TYR A 243 9.12 -7.74 -12.97
CA TYR A 243 10.11 -7.47 -11.93
C TYR A 243 9.50 -7.53 -10.53
N TRP A 244 8.41 -6.79 -10.28
CA TRP A 244 7.75 -6.77 -8.97
C TRP A 244 7.10 -8.10 -8.62
N HIS A 245 6.53 -8.81 -9.59
CA HIS A 245 5.98 -10.15 -9.42
C HIS A 245 7.04 -11.17 -8.98
N ARG A 246 8.22 -11.15 -9.61
CA ARG A 246 9.34 -12.02 -9.19
C ARG A 246 9.90 -11.62 -7.84
N ARG A 247 9.91 -10.32 -7.54
CA ARG A 247 10.37 -9.81 -6.26
C ARG A 247 9.45 -10.26 -5.13
N PHE A 248 8.16 -9.99 -5.21
CA PHE A 248 7.23 -10.29 -4.12
C PHE A 248 6.66 -11.71 -4.24
N ARG A 249 7.40 -12.68 -3.68
CA ARG A 249 6.98 -14.09 -3.64
C ARG A 249 5.91 -14.37 -2.59
N HIS A 250 5.82 -13.51 -1.57
CA HIS A 250 4.80 -13.62 -0.52
C HIS A 250 4.08 -12.28 -0.34
N VAL A 251 2.78 -12.26 -0.68
CA VAL A 251 1.92 -11.09 -0.49
C VAL A 251 0.91 -11.40 0.60
N LEU A 252 0.85 -10.55 1.62
CA LEU A 252 -0.07 -10.63 2.74
C LEU A 252 -0.90 -9.35 2.78
N VAL A 253 -2.21 -9.46 2.91
CA VAL A 253 -3.11 -8.31 3.01
C VAL A 253 -3.96 -8.46 4.27
N ASP A 254 -3.85 -7.49 5.18
CA ASP A 254 -4.70 -7.39 6.37
C ASP A 254 -5.98 -6.58 6.04
N GLU A 255 -7.07 -6.88 6.74
CA GLU A 255 -8.38 -6.24 6.57
C GLU A 255 -8.86 -6.21 5.11
N TYR A 256 -8.73 -7.34 4.40
CA TYR A 256 -9.07 -7.47 2.99
C TYR A 256 -10.52 -7.09 2.65
N GLN A 257 -11.45 -7.16 3.60
CA GLN A 257 -12.84 -6.72 3.39
C GLN A 257 -12.98 -5.22 3.10
N ASP A 258 -11.98 -4.41 3.46
CA ASP A 258 -12.03 -2.95 3.30
C ASP A 258 -11.41 -2.47 1.97
N THR A 259 -10.99 -3.40 1.08
CA THR A 259 -10.35 -3.04 -0.19
C THR A 259 -11.34 -2.45 -1.19
N ASN A 260 -10.95 -1.37 -1.87
CA ASN A 260 -11.65 -0.86 -3.04
C ASN A 260 -11.25 -1.59 -4.33
N ARG A 261 -11.88 -1.24 -5.45
CA ARG A 261 -11.63 -1.89 -6.75
C ARG A 261 -10.19 -1.72 -7.22
N THR A 262 -9.62 -0.52 -7.13
CA THR A 262 -8.22 -0.27 -7.53
C THR A 262 -7.23 -1.07 -6.68
N GLN A 263 -7.47 -1.17 -5.37
CA GLN A 263 -6.66 -1.98 -4.45
C GLN A 263 -6.76 -3.48 -4.73
N TYR A 264 -7.94 -3.96 -5.15
CA TYR A 264 -8.16 -5.34 -5.55
C TYR A 264 -7.49 -5.70 -6.88
N GLU A 265 -7.52 -4.77 -7.84
CA GLU A 265 -6.99 -4.98 -9.19
C GLU A 265 -5.46 -4.96 -9.28
N LEU A 266 -4.80 -4.48 -8.23
CA LEU A 266 -3.36 -4.40 -8.11
C LEU A 266 -2.73 -5.75 -7.74
#